data_AF-X1JNH2-F1
#
_entry.id   AF-X1JNH2-F1
#
_cell.length_a   1.000
_cell.length_b   1.000
_cell.length_c   1.000
_cell.angle_alpha   90.00
_cell.angle_beta   90.00
_cell.angle_gamma   90.00
#
_symmetry.space_group_name_H-M   'P 1'
#
loop_
_entity.id
_entity.type
_entity.pdbx_description
1 polymer ?
#
loop_
_entity_poly.entity_id
_entity_poly.type
_entity_poly.pdbx_seq_one_letter_code
_entity_poly.pdbx_strand_id
1 'polypeptide(L)' 'KQQILIASGEDISIKQEDIKPNGHAIEFRINSEDPDNNFMPSPGLISFYLPPGGPGVRVDSCLYQG' A
#
# COMPACT_ATOMS: atom_id res chain seq x y z
N LYS A 1 -2.51 5.98 12.12
CA LYS A 1 -3.09 6.95 13.09
C LYS A 1 -3.39 6.30 14.45
N GLN A 2 -4.33 5.34 14.54
CA GLN A 2 -4.67 4.70 15.83
C GLN A 2 -3.47 4.04 16.52
N GLN A 3 -2.57 3.40 15.77
CA GLN A 3 -1.31 2.85 16.30
C GLN A 3 -0.49 3.86 17.10
N ILE A 4 -0.40 5.12 16.65
CA ILE A 4 0.36 6.17 17.34
C ILE A 4 -0.39 6.61 18.61
N LEU A 5 -1.71 6.74 18.55
CA LEU A 5 -2.54 7.16 19.68
C LEU A 5 -2.48 6.15 20.84
N ILE A 6 -2.61 4.86 20.52
CA ILE A 6 -2.49 3.78 21.51
C ILE A 6 -1.08 3.77 22.11
N ALA A 7 -0.05 3.97 21.29
CA ALA A 7 1.32 4.08 21.78
C ALA A 7 1.55 5.30 22.70
N SER A 8 0.76 6.37 22.55
CA SER A 8 0.76 7.53 23.46
C SER A 8 -0.13 7.36 24.70
N GLY A 9 -0.71 6.18 24.94
CA GLY A 9 -1.54 5.88 26.12
C GLY A 9 -3.02 6.23 25.97
N GLU A 10 -3.48 6.55 24.76
CA GLU A 10 -4.91 6.78 24.48
C GLU A 10 -5.66 5.44 24.35
N ASP A 11 -6.92 5.43 24.77
CA ASP A 11 -7.80 4.28 24.62
C ASP A 11 -8.23 4.02 23.16
N ILE A 12 -8.66 2.80 22.86
CA ILE A 12 -9.21 2.43 21.55
C ILE A 12 -10.55 3.16 21.35
N SER A 13 -10.60 4.02 20.34
CA SER A 13 -11.76 4.89 20.05
C SER A 13 -12.92 4.22 19.32
N ILE A 14 -12.77 2.98 18.85
CA ILE A 14 -13.74 2.27 17.98
C ILE A 14 -14.26 1.04 18.72
N LYS A 15 -15.59 0.84 18.77
CA LYS A 15 -16.20 -0.36 19.35
C LYS A 15 -16.43 -1.43 18.30
N GLN A 16 -16.64 -2.67 18.73
CA GLN A 16 -16.89 -3.79 17.82
C GLN A 16 -18.14 -3.57 16.94
N GLU A 17 -19.18 -2.95 17.49
CA GLU A 17 -20.43 -2.62 16.77
C GLU A 17 -20.27 -1.57 15.66
N ASP A 18 -19.19 -0.78 15.71
CA ASP A 18 -18.86 0.23 14.70
C ASP A 18 -18.18 -0.37 13.46
N ILE A 19 -17.61 -1.58 13.59
CA ILE A 19 -16.85 -2.24 12.51
C ILE A 19 -17.83 -2.89 11.53
N LYS A 20 -18.04 -2.21 10.39
CA LYS A 20 -18.93 -2.66 9.31
C LYS A 20 -18.13 -2.83 8.02
N PRO A 21 -17.69 -4.06 7.67
CA PRO A 21 -17.03 -4.33 6.40
C PRO A 21 -17.93 -3.90 5.23
N ASN A 22 -17.35 -3.23 4.23
CA ASN A 22 -18.08 -2.76 3.06
C ASN A 22 -17.30 -3.12 1.78
N GLY A 23 -17.93 -3.91 0.91
CA GLY A 23 -17.35 -4.36 -0.35
C GLY A 23 -16.13 -5.28 -0.17
N HIS A 24 -15.22 -5.21 -1.13
CA HIS A 24 -13.99 -6.01 -1.17
C HIS A 24 -12.78 -5.13 -1.53
N ALA A 25 -11.60 -5.56 -1.09
CA ALA A 25 -10.33 -4.94 -1.44
C ALA A 25 -9.37 -6.01 -1.95
N ILE A 26 -8.54 -5.65 -2.93
CA ILE A 26 -7.46 -6.48 -3.48
C ILE A 26 -6.19 -5.63 -3.44
N GLU A 27 -5.09 -6.22 -3.02
CA GLU A 27 -3.77 -5.59 -2.99
C GLU A 27 -2.81 -6.33 -3.92
N PHE A 28 -2.04 -5.57 -4.69
CA PHE A 28 -0.94 -6.08 -5.50
C PHE A 28 0.37 -5.45 -5.05
N ARG A 29 1.42 -6.27 -4.94
CA ARG A 29 2.79 -5.79 -4.74
C ARG A 29 3.48 -5.68 -6.09
N ILE A 30 3.83 -4.46 -6.47
CA ILE A 30 4.61 -4.19 -7.68
C ILE A 30 6.09 -4.19 -7.29
N ASN A 31 6.73 -5.34 -7.46
CA ASN A 31 8.12 -5.54 -7.06
C ASN A 31 9.09 -5.18 -8.20
N SER A 32 10.28 -4.72 -7.83
CA SER A 32 11.40 -4.54 -8.76
C SER A 32 12.15 -5.86 -8.95
N GLU A 33 11.50 -6.82 -9.60
CA GLU A 33 11.97 -8.20 -9.79
C GLU A 33 11.77 -8.63 -11.25
N ASP A 34 12.57 -9.59 -11.72
CA ASP A 34 12.45 -10.22 -13.04
C ASP A 34 11.81 -11.62 -12.91
N PRO A 35 10.51 -11.79 -13.25
CA PRO A 35 9.82 -13.07 -13.13
C PRO A 35 10.38 -14.17 -14.05
N ASP A 36 10.87 -13.80 -15.23
CA ASP A 36 11.43 -14.75 -16.21
C ASP A 36 12.77 -15.32 -15.74
N ASN A 37 13.43 -14.59 -14.82
CA ASN A 37 14.69 -14.98 -14.19
C ASN A 37 14.51 -15.31 -12.70
N ASN A 38 13.47 -16.09 -12.39
CA ASN A 38 13.19 -16.60 -11.04
C ASN A 38 13.09 -15.49 -9.96
N PHE A 39 12.41 -14.39 -10.30
CA PHE A 39 12.18 -13.24 -9.42
C PHE A 39 13.47 -12.62 -8.89
N MET A 40 14.54 -12.65 -9.67
CA MET A 40 15.78 -11.99 -9.29
C MET A 40 15.52 -10.47 -9.10
N PRO A 41 16.11 -9.84 -8.08
CA PRO A 41 16.03 -8.39 -7.92
C PRO A 41 16.50 -7.66 -9.19
N SER A 42 15.74 -6.66 -9.60
CA SER A 42 16.01 -5.83 -10.78
C SER A 42 16.24 -4.38 -10.34
N PRO A 43 17.42 -4.03 -9.81
CA PRO A 43 17.73 -2.66 -9.42
C PRO A 43 18.00 -1.79 -10.65
N GLY A 44 17.64 -0.51 -10.59
CA GLY A 44 17.89 0.43 -11.68
C GLY A 44 17.22 1.78 -11.48
N LEU A 45 17.44 2.67 -12.45
CA LEU A 45 16.77 3.96 -12.51
C LEU A 45 15.33 3.79 -13.02
N ILE A 46 14.35 4.37 -12.33
CA ILE A 46 12.97 4.39 -12.82
C ILE A 46 12.83 5.51 -13.85
N SER A 47 13.07 5.18 -15.13
CA SER A 47 13.02 6.15 -16.23
C SER A 47 11.62 6.69 -16.52
N PHE A 48 10.59 5.91 -16.21
CA PHE A 48 9.19 6.28 -16.37
C PHE A 48 8.35 5.70 -15.23
N TYR A 49 7.51 6.53 -14.64
CA TYR A 49 6.57 6.13 -13.60
C TYR A 49 5.24 6.86 -13.77
N LEU A 50 4.20 6.13 -14.12
CA LEU A 50 2.83 6.63 -14.21
C LEU A 50 1.90 5.71 -13.43
N PRO A 51 1.66 5.98 -12.12
CA PRO A 51 0.78 5.16 -11.32
C PRO A 51 -0.68 5.29 -11.77
N PRO A 52 -1.50 4.23 -11.62
CA PRO A 52 -2.92 4.31 -11.93
C PRO A 52 -3.65 5.23 -10.96
N GLY A 53 -4.82 5.72 -11.38
CA GLY A 53 -5.73 6.50 -10.54
C GLY A 53 -7.19 6.27 -10.93
N GLY A 54 -8.10 6.87 -10.17
CA GLY A 54 -9.55 6.78 -10.40
C GLY A 54 -10.33 6.29 -9.17
N PRO A 55 -11.66 6.10 -9.32
CA PRO A 55 -12.51 5.65 -8.22
C PRO A 55 -12.05 4.30 -7.64
N GLY A 56 -11.85 4.25 -6.33
CA GLY A 56 -11.44 3.03 -5.63
C GLY A 56 -9.98 2.63 -5.79
N VAL A 57 -9.16 3.41 -6.52
CA VAL A 57 -7.73 3.15 -6.71
C VAL A 57 -6.93 3.87 -5.63
N ARG A 58 -6.11 3.13 -4.89
CA ARG A 58 -5.11 3.66 -3.95
C ARG A 58 -3.73 3.17 -4.37
N VAL A 59 -2.77 4.07 -4.43
CA VAL A 59 -1.35 3.76 -4.64
C VAL A 59 -0.58 4.18 -3.40
N ASP A 60 0.16 3.24 -2.82
CA ASP A 60 1.09 3.47 -1.72
C ASP A 60 2.49 3.19 -2.25
N SER A 61 3.30 4.23 -2.43
CA SER A 61 4.60 4.11 -3.08
C SER A 61 5.59 5.14 -2.54
N CYS A 62 6.85 4.75 -2.49
CA CYS A 62 8.00 5.65 -2.33
C CYS A 62 8.73 5.92 -3.65
N LEU A 63 8.24 5.36 -4.77
CA LEU A 63 8.82 5.56 -6.09
C LEU A 63 8.37 6.87 -6.72
N TYR A 64 9.25 7.43 -7.52
CA TYR A 64 9.00 8.56 -8.40
C TYR A 64 9.81 8.35 -9.67
N GLN A 65 9.49 9.12 -10.72
CA GLN A 65 10.27 9.09 -11.95
C GLN A 65 11.59 9.85 -11.73
N GLY A 66 12.71 9.21 -12.08
CA GLY A 66 14.05 9.80 -11.99
C GLY A 66 14.93 9.17 -10.94
#